data_AF-A0A239PB19-F1
#
_entry.id   AF-A0A239PB19-F1
#
_cell.length_a   1.000
_cell.length_b   1.000
_cell.length_c   1.000
_cell.angle_alpha   90.00
_cell.angle_beta   90.00
_cell.angle_gamma   90.00
#
_symmetry.space_group_name_H-M   'P 1'
#
loop_
_entity.id
_entity.type
_entity.pdbx_description
1 polymer ?
#
loop_
_entity_poly.entity_id
_entity_poly.type
_entity_poly.pdbx_seq_one_letter_code
_entity_poly.pdbx_strand_id
1 'polypeptide(L)'
;MAEGKVAAALVTSMLGLRLGPPIMNAMPRGLLTWLTGLMMKSEDKNAKPGDATMRTLAPTLHYEGVLLAEMAGTVDGFADIRAEVLLLGGSKGLPFLKPALSRLEKTVPNVERIELPGLDHDASGDAGKRNPSGRPEVVAAELRRFFTSAAKSR
;
A
#
# COMPACT_ATOMS: atom_id res chain seq x y z
N MET A 1 20.11 -5.66 -0.75
CA MET A 1 20.44 -4.57 -1.70
C MET A 1 21.95 -4.29 -1.67
N ALA A 2 22.77 -5.21 -2.16
CA ALA A 2 24.24 -5.12 -2.04
C ALA A 2 24.95 -4.71 -3.36
N GLU A 3 24.28 -4.84 -4.51
CA GLU A 3 24.91 -4.65 -5.84
C GLU A 3 24.61 -3.29 -6.49
N GLY A 4 23.99 -2.34 -5.78
CA GLY A 4 23.62 -1.01 -6.33
C GLY A 4 22.52 -1.01 -7.40
N LYS A 5 21.92 -2.17 -7.71
CA LYS A 5 20.87 -2.36 -8.73
C LYS A 5 19.47 -1.95 -8.26
N VAL A 6 19.32 -0.72 -7.74
CA VAL A 6 18.09 -0.25 -7.09
C VAL A 6 16.87 -0.30 -8.01
N ALA A 7 17.00 0.14 -9.28
CA ALA A 7 15.89 0.10 -10.23
C ALA A 7 15.39 -1.34 -10.50
N ALA A 8 16.29 -2.30 -10.60
CA ALA A 8 15.93 -3.71 -10.82
C ALA A 8 15.24 -4.32 -9.59
N ALA A 9 15.66 -3.91 -8.39
CA ALA A 9 15.01 -4.30 -7.14
C ALA A 9 13.56 -3.74 -7.09
N LEU A 10 13.37 -2.46 -7.40
CA LEU A 10 12.04 -1.83 -7.48
C LEU A 10 11.13 -2.55 -8.48
N VAL A 11 11.63 -2.86 -9.68
CA VAL A 11 10.88 -3.63 -10.70
C VAL A 11 10.51 -5.01 -10.17
N THR A 12 11.40 -5.67 -9.43
CA THR A 12 11.14 -6.99 -8.85
C THR A 12 10.02 -6.93 -7.81
N SER A 13 10.06 -5.95 -6.89
CA SER A 13 9.00 -5.74 -5.90
C SER A 13 7.67 -5.40 -6.57
N MET A 14 7.67 -4.47 -7.53
CA MET A 14 6.46 -4.05 -8.26
C MET A 14 5.78 -5.23 -8.98
N LEU A 15 6.56 -6.07 -9.68
CA LEU A 15 6.03 -7.24 -10.38
C LEU A 15 5.58 -8.34 -9.40
N GLY A 16 6.36 -8.58 -8.34
CA GLY A 16 6.04 -9.60 -7.34
C GLY A 16 4.75 -9.28 -6.56
N LEU A 17 4.57 -8.01 -6.20
CA LEU A 17 3.41 -7.52 -5.44
C LEU A 17 2.28 -7.01 -6.34
N ARG A 18 2.46 -7.00 -7.67
CA ARG A 18 1.51 -6.48 -8.66
C ARG A 18 1.03 -5.06 -8.36
N LEU A 19 1.96 -4.17 -8.00
CA LEU A 19 1.67 -2.78 -7.61
C LEU A 19 1.45 -1.85 -8.82
N GLY A 20 1.88 -2.26 -10.02
CA GLY A 20 1.75 -1.48 -11.24
C GLY A 20 0.53 -1.84 -12.09
N PRO A 21 0.13 -0.99 -13.06
CA PRO A 21 -0.89 -1.32 -14.04
C PRO A 21 -0.57 -2.62 -14.80
N PRO A 22 -1.59 -3.38 -15.26
CA PRO A 22 -1.39 -4.70 -15.87
C PRO A 22 -0.37 -4.74 -17.01
N ILE A 23 -0.28 -3.66 -17.80
CA ILE A 23 0.66 -3.51 -18.92
C ILE A 23 2.13 -3.67 -18.49
N MET A 24 2.47 -3.29 -17.27
CA MET A 24 3.84 -3.43 -16.76
C MET A 24 4.24 -4.90 -16.58
N ASN A 25 3.28 -5.79 -16.31
CA ASN A 25 3.57 -7.22 -16.18
C ASN A 25 3.92 -7.90 -17.53
N ALA A 26 3.56 -7.28 -18.65
CA ALA A 26 3.82 -7.80 -19.99
C ALA A 26 5.13 -7.26 -20.60
N MET A 27 5.71 -6.20 -20.01
CA MET A 27 6.88 -5.53 -20.58
C MET A 27 8.18 -6.29 -20.25
N PRO A 28 9.17 -6.35 -21.17
CA PRO A 28 10.46 -6.96 -20.89
C PRO A 28 11.15 -6.30 -19.69
N ARG A 29 11.65 -7.12 -18.74
CA ARG A 29 12.26 -6.63 -17.48
C ARG A 29 13.42 -5.65 -17.70
N GLY A 30 14.22 -5.85 -18.74
CA GLY A 30 15.33 -4.94 -19.07
C GLY A 30 14.85 -3.54 -19.43
N LEU A 31 13.79 -3.45 -20.23
CA LEU A 31 13.17 -2.19 -20.61
C LEU A 31 12.54 -1.49 -19.39
N LEU A 32 11.79 -2.22 -18.58
CA LEU A 32 11.22 -1.69 -17.33
C LEU A 32 12.31 -1.13 -16.41
N THR A 33 13.37 -1.89 -16.19
CA THR A 33 14.50 -1.48 -15.32
C THR A 33 15.15 -0.21 -15.83
N TRP A 34 15.35 -0.08 -17.15
CA TRP A 34 15.91 1.11 -17.75
C TRP A 34 14.99 2.33 -17.58
N LEU A 35 13.69 2.18 -17.88
CA LEU A 35 12.70 3.24 -17.69
C LEU A 35 12.59 3.69 -16.21
N THR A 36 12.55 2.74 -15.28
CA THR A 36 12.57 3.02 -13.84
C THR A 36 13.83 3.78 -13.46
N GLY A 37 15.00 3.41 -13.98
CA GLY A 37 16.25 4.13 -13.75
C GLY A 37 16.21 5.59 -14.23
N LEU A 38 15.59 5.86 -15.38
CA LEU A 38 15.40 7.23 -15.88
C LEU A 38 14.43 8.04 -15.01
N MET A 39 13.30 7.43 -14.61
CA MET A 39 12.34 8.08 -13.73
C MET A 39 12.97 8.45 -12.38
N MET A 40 13.73 7.53 -11.78
CA MET A 40 14.44 7.80 -10.52
C MET A 40 15.46 8.92 -10.66
N LYS A 41 16.27 8.94 -11.73
CA LYS A 41 17.23 10.03 -11.96
C LYS A 41 16.54 11.39 -12.12
N SER A 42 15.41 11.40 -12.82
CA SER A 42 14.59 12.60 -12.96
C SER A 42 13.99 13.04 -11.62
N GLU A 43 13.52 12.10 -10.82
CA GLU A 43 13.00 12.38 -9.48
C GLU A 43 14.07 12.96 -8.56
N ASP A 44 15.23 12.31 -8.47
CA ASP A 44 16.37 12.77 -7.67
C ASP A 44 16.78 14.21 -8.06
N LYS A 45 16.74 14.54 -9.37
CA LYS A 45 17.06 15.89 -9.87
C LYS A 45 16.01 16.95 -9.49
N ASN A 46 14.74 16.55 -9.38
CA ASN A 46 13.62 17.46 -9.13
C ASN A 46 13.15 17.45 -7.66
N ALA A 47 13.79 16.67 -6.79
CA ALA A 47 13.46 16.57 -5.38
C ALA A 47 13.79 17.87 -4.64
N LYS A 48 12.87 18.32 -3.79
CA LYS A 48 13.10 19.45 -2.88
C LYS A 48 13.75 18.96 -1.58
N PRO A 49 14.41 19.84 -0.81
CA PRO A 49 14.87 19.50 0.54
C PRO A 49 13.72 18.93 1.39
N GLY A 50 13.89 17.71 1.90
CA GLY A 50 12.88 17.01 2.69
C GLY A 50 12.01 16.01 1.90
N ASP A 51 12.05 16.01 0.57
CA ASP A 51 11.34 15.00 -0.23
C ASP A 51 12.01 13.63 -0.08
N ALA A 52 11.22 12.60 0.21
CA ALA A 52 11.65 11.21 0.08
C ALA A 52 11.60 10.79 -1.40
N THR A 53 12.72 10.33 -1.96
CA THR A 53 12.76 9.80 -3.33
C THR A 53 12.60 8.28 -3.34
N MET A 54 12.23 7.70 -4.47
CA MET A 54 12.18 6.25 -4.65
C MET A 54 13.54 5.61 -4.40
N ARG A 55 14.65 6.31 -4.64
CA ARG A 55 15.99 5.81 -4.31
C ARG A 55 16.19 5.68 -2.80
N THR A 56 15.73 6.66 -2.03
CA THR A 56 15.85 6.63 -0.56
C THR A 56 14.87 5.64 0.07
N LEU A 57 13.71 5.42 -0.55
CA LEU A 57 12.69 4.48 -0.08
C LEU A 57 12.97 3.03 -0.49
N ALA A 58 13.62 2.78 -1.63
CA ALA A 58 13.85 1.42 -2.12
C ALA A 58 14.45 0.44 -1.09
N PRO A 59 15.39 0.84 -0.21
CA PRO A 59 15.92 -0.04 0.84
C PRO A 59 14.86 -0.56 1.81
N THR A 60 13.77 0.18 2.02
CA THR A 60 12.72 -0.22 2.96
C THR A 60 11.86 -1.36 2.42
N LEU A 61 11.78 -1.52 1.10
CA LEU A 61 11.00 -2.59 0.46
C LEU A 61 11.48 -4.00 0.83
N HIS A 62 12.74 -4.15 1.25
CA HIS A 62 13.21 -5.44 1.77
C HIS A 62 12.41 -5.86 3.01
N TYR A 63 12.13 -4.90 3.89
CA TYR A 63 11.39 -5.14 5.13
C TYR A 63 9.91 -5.45 4.87
N GLU A 64 9.32 -4.95 3.78
CA GLU A 64 7.95 -5.32 3.38
C GLU A 64 7.82 -6.84 3.17
N GLY A 65 8.79 -7.45 2.48
CA GLY A 65 8.79 -8.90 2.25
C GLY A 65 8.98 -9.72 3.53
N VAL A 66 9.84 -9.25 4.44
CA VAL A 66 10.05 -9.88 5.75
C VAL A 66 8.76 -9.80 6.57
N LEU A 67 8.15 -8.63 6.65
CA LEU A 67 6.90 -8.42 7.40
C LEU A 67 5.75 -9.27 6.84
N LEU A 68 5.61 -9.36 5.52
CA LEU A 68 4.61 -10.23 4.90
C LEU A 68 4.82 -11.70 5.27
N ALA A 69 6.07 -12.17 5.34
CA ALA A 69 6.40 -13.53 5.75
C ALA A 69 6.12 -13.76 7.24
N GLU A 70 6.45 -12.80 8.10
CA GLU A 70 6.17 -12.86 9.54
C GLU A 70 4.66 -12.83 9.85
N MET A 71 3.88 -12.08 9.07
CA MET A 71 2.42 -11.99 9.22
C MET A 71 1.68 -13.20 8.62
N ALA A 72 2.37 -14.08 7.89
CA ALA A 72 1.74 -15.24 7.30
C ALA A 72 1.22 -16.20 8.39
N GLY A 73 -0.09 -16.47 8.35
CA GLY A 73 -0.73 -17.39 9.29
C GLY A 73 -1.05 -16.81 10.67
N THR A 74 -0.68 -15.56 10.98
CA THR A 74 -0.87 -14.97 12.31
C THR A 74 -2.27 -14.37 12.55
N VAL A 75 -3.16 -14.44 11.56
CA VAL A 75 -4.47 -13.75 11.62
C VAL A 75 -5.29 -14.14 12.86
N ASP A 76 -5.22 -15.40 13.31
CA ASP A 76 -5.97 -15.86 14.49
C ASP A 76 -5.55 -15.15 15.78
N GLY A 77 -4.31 -14.64 15.84
CA GLY A 77 -3.80 -13.88 16.99
C GLY A 77 -4.50 -12.52 17.19
N PHE A 78 -5.28 -12.06 16.21
CA PHE A 78 -6.07 -10.82 16.34
C PHE A 78 -7.41 -11.03 17.06
N ALA A 79 -7.76 -12.26 17.46
CA ALA A 79 -9.02 -12.56 18.14
C ALA A 79 -9.15 -11.86 19.51
N ASP A 80 -8.02 -11.54 20.15
CA ASP A 80 -8.00 -10.89 21.46
C ASP A 80 -8.13 -9.37 21.39
N ILE A 81 -8.20 -8.77 20.20
CA ILE A 81 -8.45 -7.34 20.05
C ILE A 81 -9.83 -6.99 20.60
N ARG A 82 -9.86 -6.15 21.64
CA ARG A 82 -11.10 -5.64 22.25
C ARG A 82 -11.51 -4.24 21.78
N ALA A 83 -10.65 -3.58 21.01
CA ALA A 83 -10.95 -2.26 20.47
C ALA A 83 -12.01 -2.35 19.36
N GLU A 84 -12.76 -1.26 19.15
CA GLU A 84 -13.50 -1.05 17.90
C GLU A 84 -12.49 -0.93 16.76
N VAL A 85 -12.66 -1.72 15.70
CA VAL A 85 -11.75 -1.78 14.56
C VAL A 85 -12.50 -1.44 13.27
N LEU A 86 -11.93 -0.51 12.50
CA LEU A 86 -12.35 -0.24 11.13
C LEU A 86 -11.37 -0.91 10.14
N LEU A 87 -11.87 -1.81 9.31
CA LEU A 87 -11.18 -2.34 8.14
C LEU A 87 -11.60 -1.56 6.91
N LEU A 88 -10.76 -0.62 6.49
CA LEU A 88 -11.01 0.23 5.33
C LEU A 88 -10.17 -0.25 4.14
N GLY A 89 -10.81 -0.47 3.00
CA GLY A 89 -10.13 -0.88 1.75
C GLY A 89 -10.74 -0.22 0.52
N GLY A 90 -9.97 -0.14 -0.57
CA GLY A 90 -10.48 0.28 -1.88
C GLY A 90 -10.82 -0.92 -2.77
N SER A 91 -11.87 -0.81 -3.61
CA SER A 91 -12.29 -1.93 -4.46
C SER A 91 -11.26 -2.34 -5.52
N LYS A 92 -10.35 -1.41 -5.90
CA LYS A 92 -9.19 -1.63 -6.78
C LYS A 92 -7.89 -1.85 -6.00
N GLY A 93 -7.97 -2.09 -4.69
CA GLY A 93 -6.82 -2.45 -3.86
C GLY A 93 -6.19 -3.79 -4.27
N LEU A 94 -5.13 -4.18 -3.56
CA LEU A 94 -4.33 -5.36 -3.90
C LEU A 94 -5.15 -6.65 -3.77
N PRO A 95 -5.41 -7.40 -4.86
CA PRO A 95 -6.30 -8.56 -4.82
C PRO A 95 -5.86 -9.67 -3.86
N PHE A 96 -4.55 -9.85 -3.68
CA PHE A 96 -4.00 -10.88 -2.79
C PHE A 96 -4.26 -10.62 -1.31
N LEU A 97 -4.60 -9.39 -0.92
CA LEU A 97 -4.94 -9.04 0.47
C LEU A 97 -6.41 -9.33 0.80
N LYS A 98 -7.30 -9.48 -0.20
CA LYS A 98 -8.73 -9.68 0.04
C LYS A 98 -9.04 -10.89 0.93
N PRO A 99 -8.41 -12.07 0.76
CA PRO A 99 -8.63 -13.21 1.64
C PRO A 99 -8.23 -12.92 3.09
N ALA A 100 -7.10 -12.22 3.31
CA ALA A 100 -6.64 -11.86 4.63
C ALA A 100 -7.60 -10.88 5.32
N LEU A 101 -8.10 -9.86 4.60
CA LEU A 101 -9.11 -8.92 5.10
C LEU A 101 -10.41 -9.63 5.49
N SER A 102 -10.88 -10.56 4.65
CA SER A 102 -12.09 -11.35 4.94
C SER A 102 -11.91 -12.31 6.12
N ARG A 103 -10.69 -12.77 6.39
CA ARG A 103 -10.40 -13.55 7.59
C ARG A 103 -10.34 -12.65 8.82
N LEU A 104 -9.67 -11.50 8.73
CA LEU A 104 -9.54 -10.56 9.83
C LEU A 104 -10.92 -10.04 10.30
N GLU A 105 -11.82 -9.75 9.36
CA GLU A 105 -13.22 -9.40 9.63
C GLU A 105 -14.00 -10.48 10.40
N LYS A 106 -13.64 -11.76 10.25
CA LYS A 106 -14.25 -12.86 11.00
C LYS A 106 -13.57 -13.12 12.34
N THR A 107 -12.30 -12.75 12.47
CA THR A 107 -11.50 -13.01 13.66
C THR A 107 -11.62 -11.91 14.70
N VAL A 108 -11.66 -10.64 14.28
CA VAL A 108 -11.76 -9.50 15.20
C VAL A 108 -13.22 -9.35 15.66
N PRO A 109 -13.49 -9.30 16.97
CA PRO A 109 -14.87 -9.33 17.48
C PRO A 109 -15.68 -8.06 17.20
N ASN A 110 -15.06 -6.88 17.30
CA ASN A 110 -15.73 -5.58 17.17
C ASN A 110 -15.22 -4.87 15.90
N VAL A 111 -15.63 -5.37 14.73
CA VAL A 111 -15.09 -4.91 13.45
C VAL A 111 -16.17 -4.38 12.51
N GLU A 112 -15.90 -3.23 11.92
CA GLU A 112 -16.65 -2.67 10.79
C GLU A 112 -15.76 -2.75 9.55
N ARG A 113 -16.28 -3.28 8.44
CA ARG A 113 -15.56 -3.31 7.15
C ARG A 113 -16.23 -2.39 6.14
N ILE A 114 -15.41 -1.54 5.51
CA ILE A 114 -15.85 -0.63 4.45
C ILE A 114 -14.95 -0.81 3.23
N GLU A 115 -15.59 -1.03 2.08
CA GLU A 115 -14.92 -0.99 0.78
C GLU A 115 -15.32 0.29 0.02
N LEU A 116 -14.34 1.14 -0.28
CA LEU A 116 -14.51 2.39 -1.01
C LEU A 116 -14.45 2.12 -2.53
N PRO A 117 -15.55 2.37 -3.28
CA PRO A 117 -15.60 2.06 -4.71
C PRO A 117 -14.57 2.85 -5.52
N GLY A 118 -13.81 2.13 -6.34
CA GLY A 118 -12.92 2.71 -7.35
C GLY A 118 -11.57 3.19 -6.82
N LEU A 119 -11.34 3.15 -5.50
CA LEU A 119 -10.07 3.50 -4.87
C LEU A 119 -9.07 2.34 -4.95
N ASP A 120 -7.81 2.67 -5.17
CA ASP A 120 -6.67 1.76 -5.10
C ASP A 120 -5.86 1.99 -3.82
N HIS A 121 -4.68 1.40 -3.73
CA HIS A 121 -3.82 1.44 -2.55
C HIS A 121 -3.18 2.82 -2.29
N ASP A 122 -3.17 3.72 -3.28
CA ASP A 122 -2.57 5.05 -3.16
C ASP A 122 -3.58 6.12 -2.72
N ALA A 123 -4.87 5.75 -2.64
CA ALA A 123 -5.96 6.69 -2.44
C ALA A 123 -5.93 7.44 -1.10
N SER A 124 -5.23 6.93 -0.07
CA SER A 124 -5.08 7.66 1.20
C SER A 124 -4.03 8.78 1.15
N GLY A 125 -3.15 8.79 0.14
CA GLY A 125 -2.13 9.81 -0.04
C GLY A 125 -2.64 11.06 -0.73
N ASP A 126 -1.88 12.16 -0.63
CA ASP A 126 -2.21 13.42 -1.27
C ASP A 126 -2.36 13.29 -2.78
N ALA A 127 -3.39 13.95 -3.33
CA ALA A 127 -3.59 14.03 -4.77
C ALA A 127 -2.49 14.89 -5.41
N GLY A 128 -1.84 14.39 -6.46
CA GLY A 128 -0.83 15.15 -7.17
C GLY A 128 -0.32 14.45 -8.42
N LYS A 129 0.67 15.05 -9.09
CA LYS A 129 1.25 14.47 -10.32
C LYS A 129 1.83 13.06 -10.11
N ARG A 130 2.36 12.79 -8.91
CA ARG A 130 2.91 11.48 -8.52
C ARG A 130 1.85 10.50 -8.00
N ASN A 131 0.71 11.01 -7.51
CA ASN A 131 -0.41 10.22 -7.02
C ASN A 131 -1.74 10.80 -7.54
N PRO A 132 -2.09 10.57 -8.81
CA PRO A 132 -3.34 11.08 -9.38
C PRO A 132 -4.59 10.37 -8.81
N SER A 133 -4.44 9.19 -8.20
CA SER A 133 -5.50 8.43 -7.55
C SER A 133 -5.73 8.84 -6.09
N GLY A 134 -4.92 9.75 -5.52
CA GLY A 134 -5.10 10.26 -4.17
C GLY A 134 -6.49 10.86 -3.94
N ARG A 135 -7.20 10.37 -2.92
CA ARG A 135 -8.53 10.81 -2.46
C ARG A 135 -8.57 10.87 -0.93
N PRO A 136 -7.64 11.62 -0.29
CA PRO A 136 -7.52 11.63 1.17
C PRO A 136 -8.79 12.14 1.84
N GLU A 137 -9.57 13.00 1.19
CA GLU A 137 -10.85 13.50 1.66
C GLU A 137 -11.90 12.39 1.84
N VAL A 138 -11.94 11.41 0.94
CA VAL A 138 -12.87 10.27 1.02
C VAL A 138 -12.48 9.35 2.17
N VAL A 139 -11.19 9.06 2.30
CA VAL A 139 -10.65 8.25 3.41
C VAL A 139 -10.87 8.96 4.75
N ALA A 140 -10.59 10.27 4.82
CA ALA A 140 -10.74 11.06 6.03
C ALA A 140 -12.20 11.19 6.49
N ALA A 141 -13.17 11.24 5.56
CA ALA A 141 -14.58 11.25 5.90
C ALA A 141 -14.99 9.99 6.66
N GLU A 142 -14.57 8.80 6.20
CA GLU A 142 -14.85 7.54 6.89
C GLU A 142 -14.15 7.44 8.24
N LEU A 143 -12.89 7.89 8.33
CA LEU A 143 -12.19 7.94 9.62
C LEU A 143 -12.93 8.84 10.62
N ARG A 144 -13.37 10.03 10.20
CA ARG A 144 -14.15 10.94 11.07
C ARG A 144 -15.48 10.30 11.49
N ARG A 145 -16.20 9.65 10.59
CA ARG A 145 -17.45 8.94 10.90
C ARG A 145 -17.20 7.87 11.95
N PHE A 146 -16.20 7.03 11.75
CA PHE A 146 -15.84 5.96 12.66
C PHE A 146 -15.48 6.49 14.06
N PHE A 147 -14.54 7.42 14.16
CA PHE A 147 -14.10 7.94 15.47
C PHE A 147 -15.17 8.74 16.22
N THR A 148 -16.07 9.44 15.51
CA THR A 148 -17.18 10.17 16.15
C THR A 148 -18.34 9.27 16.56
N SER A 149 -18.54 8.14 15.87
CA SER A 149 -19.53 7.13 16.28
C SER A 149 -19.04 6.29 17.46
N ALA A 150 -17.78 5.81 17.42
CA ALA A 150 -17.19 5.01 18.49
C ALA A 150 -17.11 5.77 19.83
N ALA A 151 -16.93 7.09 19.78
CA ALA A 151 -16.96 7.96 20.97
C ALA A 151 -18.35 8.05 21.63
N LYS A 152 -19.43 7.71 20.92
CA LYS A 152 -20.81 7.70 21.44
C LYS A 152 -21.25 6.35 22.00
N SER A 153 -20.49 5.29 21.69
CA SER A 153 -20.77 3.91 22.14
C SER A 153 -20.02 3.53 23.42
N ARG A 154 -19.21 4.45 23.97
CA ARG A 154 -18.57 4.35 25.30
C ARG A 154 -19.34 5.20 26.30
#